data_AF-A0A953HHI8-F1
#
_entry.id   AF-A0A953HHI8-F1
#
_cell.length_a   1.000
_cell.length_b   1.000
_cell.length_c   1.000
_cell.angle_alpha   90.00
_cell.angle_beta   90.00
_cell.angle_gamma   90.00
#
_symmetry.space_group_name_H-M   'P 1'
#
loop_
_entity.id
_entity.type
_entity.pdbx_description
1 polymer ?
#
loop_
_entity_poly.entity_id
_entity_poly.type
_entity_poly.pdbx_seq_one_letter_code
_entity_poly.pdbx_strand_id
1 'polypeptide(L)'
;MITIDKIKIYTRFNGDVDGWARVGTKEERSIMNDKDWVLIETFIQDINLVKKGLASDSFIHSINDRLRKNCDSQETIDSLKALA
;
A
#
# COMPACT_ATOMS: atom_id res chain seq x y z
N MET A 1 6.48 -7.96 -3.41
CA MET A 1 6.98 -6.58 -3.24
C MET A 1 5.99 -5.64 -3.90
N ILE A 2 5.59 -4.58 -3.20
CA ILE A 2 4.76 -3.50 -3.71
C ILE A 2 5.62 -2.66 -4.66
N THR A 3 5.03 -2.29 -5.78
CA THR A 3 5.66 -1.51 -6.84
C THR A 3 4.78 -0.31 -7.16
N ILE A 4 5.32 0.67 -7.87
CA ILE A 4 4.55 1.85 -8.27
C ILE A 4 3.31 1.51 -9.09
N ASP A 5 3.38 0.47 -9.93
CA ASP A 5 2.23 0.04 -10.74
C ASP A 5 1.13 -0.58 -9.90
N LYS A 6 1.47 -1.29 -8.81
CA LYS A 6 0.48 -1.75 -7.83
C LYS A 6 -0.20 -0.56 -7.14
N ILE A 7 0.54 0.49 -6.80
CA ILE A 7 -0.04 1.72 -6.24
C ILE A 7 -0.99 2.39 -7.24
N LYS A 8 -0.63 2.48 -8.52
CA LYS A 8 -1.51 3.02 -9.57
C LYS A 8 -2.81 2.24 -9.70
N ILE A 9 -2.74 0.90 -9.69
CA ILE A 9 -3.94 0.04 -9.71
C ILE A 9 -4.81 0.33 -8.48
N TYR A 10 -4.22 0.29 -7.29
CA TYR A 10 -4.96 0.58 -6.04
C TYR A 10 -5.67 1.95 -6.09
N THR A 11 -4.96 2.99 -6.53
CA THR A 11 -5.49 4.36 -6.66
C THR A 11 -6.57 4.47 -7.72
N ARG A 12 -6.46 3.77 -8.86
CA ARG A 12 -7.49 3.76 -9.91
C ARG A 12 -8.85 3.32 -9.36
N PHE A 13 -8.83 2.36 -8.45
CA PHE A 13 -10.02 1.83 -7.79
C PHE A 13 -10.33 2.54 -6.47
N ASN A 14 -9.55 3.55 -6.09
CA ASN A 14 -9.74 4.31 -4.85
C ASN A 14 -9.84 3.41 -3.59
N GLY A 15 -9.05 2.34 -3.55
CA GLY A 15 -9.12 1.36 -2.47
C GLY A 15 -10.35 0.45 -2.46
N ASP A 16 -11.21 0.49 -3.49
CA ASP A 16 -12.34 -0.43 -3.65
C ASP A 16 -11.86 -1.79 -4.22
N VAL A 17 -11.54 -2.72 -3.31
CA VAL A 17 -11.12 -4.09 -3.66
C VAL A 17 -12.19 -4.84 -4.43
N ASP A 18 -13.46 -4.57 -4.13
CA ASP A 18 -14.63 -5.20 -4.73
C ASP A 18 -14.79 -4.73 -6.18
N GLY A 19 -14.58 -3.43 -6.41
CA GLY A 19 -14.46 -2.83 -7.74
C GLY A 19 -13.34 -3.46 -8.55
N TRP A 20 -12.12 -3.55 -8.00
CA TRP A 20 -11.00 -4.20 -8.68
C TRP A 20 -11.26 -5.67 -8.99
N ALA A 21 -11.80 -6.42 -8.02
CA ALA A 21 -12.12 -7.84 -8.16
C ALA A 21 -13.17 -8.10 -9.24
N ARG A 22 -14.11 -7.18 -9.48
CA ARG A 22 -15.16 -7.33 -10.49
C ARG A 22 -14.76 -6.83 -11.88
N VAL A 23 -14.09 -5.68 -11.98
CA VAL A 23 -13.87 -5.01 -13.28
C VAL A 23 -12.40 -4.76 -13.64
N GLY A 24 -11.45 -5.20 -12.81
CA GLY A 24 -10.01 -5.12 -13.11
C GLY A 24 -9.66 -5.90 -14.38
N THR A 25 -8.77 -5.31 -15.20
CA THR A 25 -8.36 -5.95 -16.47
C THR A 25 -7.49 -7.17 -16.22
N LYS A 26 -7.28 -7.99 -17.26
CA LYS A 26 -6.41 -9.17 -17.17
C LYS A 26 -4.96 -8.78 -16.82
N GLU A 27 -4.48 -7.69 -17.39
CA GLU A 27 -3.14 -7.13 -17.14
C GLU A 27 -3.03 -6.68 -15.68
N GLU A 28 -4.01 -5.95 -15.16
CA GLU A 28 -4.00 -5.51 -13.76
C GLU A 28 -4.01 -6.69 -12.78
N ARG A 29 -4.78 -7.74 -13.08
CA ARG A 29 -4.80 -8.98 -12.28
C ARG A 29 -3.52 -9.79 -12.37
N SER A 30 -2.69 -9.55 -13.38
CA SER A 30 -1.35 -10.16 -13.46
C SER A 30 -0.31 -9.39 -12.64
N ILE A 31 -0.55 -8.10 -12.38
CA ILE A 31 0.34 -7.21 -11.62
C ILE A 31 -0.02 -7.21 -10.13
N MET A 32 -1.32 -7.13 -9.82
CA MET A 32 -1.86 -7.04 -8.47
C MET A 32 -2.52 -8.36 -8.06
N ASN A 33 -2.36 -8.74 -6.79
CA ASN A 33 -3.13 -9.80 -6.17
C ASN A 33 -3.68 -9.34 -4.81
N ASP A 34 -4.58 -10.13 -4.23
CA ASP A 34 -5.26 -9.80 -2.97
C ASP A 34 -4.30 -9.54 -1.80
N LYS A 35 -3.17 -10.27 -1.74
CA LYS A 35 -2.18 -10.07 -0.66
C LYS A 35 -1.47 -8.74 -0.78
N ASP A 36 -1.15 -8.32 -2.00
CA ASP A 36 -0.57 -7.00 -2.25
C ASP A 36 -1.56 -5.89 -1.90
N TRP A 37 -2.85 -6.09 -2.22
CA TRP A 37 -3.92 -5.14 -1.87
C TRP A 37 -4.05 -4.94 -0.37
N VAL A 38 -4.22 -6.03 0.38
CA VAL A 38 -4.33 -6.00 1.85
C VAL A 38 -3.08 -5.39 2.49
N LEU A 39 -1.91 -5.63 1.91
CA LEU A 39 -0.66 -5.05 2.40
C LEU A 39 -0.61 -3.53 2.19
N ILE A 40 -1.11 -3.02 1.05
CA ILE A 40 -1.24 -1.59 0.79
C ILE A 40 -2.20 -0.96 1.82
N GLU A 41 -3.38 -1.54 2.04
CA GLU A 41 -4.35 -1.05 3.02
C GLU A 41 -3.76 -1.01 4.44
N THR A 42 -3.07 -2.08 4.83
CA THR A 42 -2.38 -2.17 6.11
C THR A 42 -1.38 -1.03 6.26
N PHE A 43 -0.56 -0.77 5.24
CA PHE A 43 0.41 0.34 5.30
C PHE A 43 -0.27 1.71 5.37
N ILE A 44 -1.34 1.93 4.61
CA ILE A 44 -2.10 3.20 4.65
C ILE A 44 -2.65 3.44 6.06
N GLN A 45 -3.21 2.42 6.69
CA GLN A 45 -3.71 2.49 8.06
C GLN A 45 -2.58 2.74 9.07
N ASP A 46 -1.50 1.98 8.99
CA ASP A 46 -0.34 2.08 9.87
C ASP A 46 0.28 3.50 9.78
N ILE A 47 0.46 4.04 8.56
CA ILE A 47 0.97 5.39 8.34
C ILE A 47 0.00 6.44 8.91
N ASN A 48 -1.31 6.23 8.77
CA ASN A 48 -2.32 7.10 9.36
C ASN A 48 -2.22 7.18 10.89
N LEU A 49 -1.97 6.06 11.57
CA LEU A 49 -1.75 6.04 13.01
C LEU A 49 -0.51 6.87 13.39
N VAL A 50 0.58 6.73 12.63
CA VAL A 50 1.79 7.52 12.83
C VAL A 50 1.54 9.01 12.63
N LYS A 51 0.87 9.40 11.53
CA LYS A 51 0.54 10.80 11.24
C LYS A 51 -0.33 11.44 12.33
N LYS A 52 -1.20 10.66 12.96
CA LYS A 52 -2.07 11.12 14.06
C LYS A 52 -1.38 11.14 15.42
N GLY A 53 -0.10 10.75 15.52
CA GLY A 53 0.62 10.65 16.79
C GLY A 53 0.11 9.53 17.71
N LEU A 54 -0.59 8.53 17.14
CA LEU A 54 -1.18 7.41 17.88
C LEU A 54 -0.27 6.16 17.88
N ALA A 55 1.00 6.33 17.50
CA ALA A 55 1.98 5.27 17.35
C ALA A 55 3.11 5.43 18.38
N SER A 56 3.58 4.31 18.95
CA SER A 56 4.82 4.28 19.73
C SER A 56 6.05 4.36 18.82
N ASP A 57 7.20 4.77 19.37
CA ASP A 57 8.46 4.79 18.62
C ASP A 57 8.82 3.40 18.07
N SER A 58 8.60 2.34 18.86
CA SER A 58 8.83 0.96 18.42
C SER A 58 7.97 0.57 17.22
N PHE A 59 6.72 1.06 17.17
CA PHE A 59 5.82 0.83 16.04
C PHE A 59 6.26 1.61 14.80
N ILE A 60 6.68 2.87 14.96
CA ILE A 60 7.22 3.70 13.87
C ILE A 60 8.44 3.03 13.23
N HIS A 61 9.38 2.54 14.04
CA HIS A 61 10.55 1.80 13.54
C HIS A 61 10.13 0.53 12.79
N SER A 62 9.22 -0.26 13.36
CA SER A 62 8.70 -1.47 12.72
C SER A 62 8.04 -1.20 11.36
N ILE A 63 7.26 -0.12 11.25
CA ILE A 63 6.65 0.28 9.97
C ILE A 63 7.72 0.64 8.94
N ASN A 64 8.72 1.44 9.32
CA ASN A 64 9.79 1.83 8.40
C ASN A 64 10.56 0.62 7.85
N ASP A 65 10.85 -0.36 8.70
CA ASP A 65 11.50 -1.60 8.29
C ASP A 65 10.60 -2.45 7.38
N ARG A 66 9.31 -2.55 7.71
CA ARG A 66 8.33 -3.26 6.87
C ARG A 66 8.16 -2.59 5.51
N LEU A 67 8.12 -1.26 5.45
CA LEU A 67 8.02 -0.50 4.19
C LEU A 67 9.24 -0.77 3.30
N ARG A 68 10.46 -0.67 3.86
CA ARG A 68 11.71 -0.96 3.13
C ARG A 68 11.81 -2.40 2.65
N LYS A 69 11.31 -3.36 3.44
CA LYS A 69 11.34 -4.79 3.08
C LYS A 69 10.31 -5.16 2.02
N ASN A 70 9.17 -4.46 1.98
CA ASN A 70 8.04 -4.84 1.15
C ASN A 70 7.81 -3.94 -0.06
N CYS A 71 8.47 -2.79 -0.17
CA CYS A 71 8.42 -1.91 -1.34
C CYS A 71 9.70 -2.03 -2.17
N ASP A 72 9.58 -1.89 -3.48
CA ASP A 72 10.69 -2.04 -4.42
C ASP A 72 11.64 -0.85 -4.49
N SER A 73 11.16 0.32 -4.07
CA SER A 73 11.84 1.59 -4.26
C SER A 73 11.37 2.62 -3.23
N GLN A 74 12.17 3.66 -3.05
CA GLN A 74 11.79 4.81 -2.23
C GLN A 74 10.58 5.54 -2.83
N GLU A 75 10.48 5.61 -4.16
CA GLU A 75 9.33 6.20 -4.87
C GLU A 75 8.01 5.52 -4.51
N THR A 76 7.99 4.19 -4.45
CA THR A 76 6.80 3.43 -4.02
C THR A 76 6.42 3.74 -2.58
N ILE A 77 7.41 3.85 -1.67
CA ILE A 77 7.18 4.21 -0.27
C ILE A 77 6.58 5.62 -0.16
N ASP A 78 7.12 6.58 -0.91
CA ASP A 78 6.66 7.97 -0.86
C ASP A 78 5.24 8.09 -1.44
N SER A 79 4.93 7.33 -2.50
CA SER A 79 3.58 7.24 -3.07
C SER A 79 2.57 6.65 -2.07
N LEU A 80 2.94 5.60 -1.32
CA LEU A 80 2.11 5.06 -0.25
C LEU A 80 1.84 6.08 0.86
N LYS A 81 2.86 6.83 1.28
CA LYS A 81 2.72 7.88 2.30
C LYS A 81 1.81 9.02 1.86
N ALA A 82 1.72 9.29 0.56
CA ALA A 82 0.83 10.30 -0.01
C ALA A 82 -0.64 9.86 -0.02
N LEU A 83 -0.92 8.55 -0.01
CA LEU A 83 -2.29 8.01 0.09
C LEU A 83 -2.85 8.01 1.53
N ALA A 84 -1.96 8.14 2.53
CA ALA A 84 -2.33 8.11 3.94
C ALA A 84 -2.71 9.49 4.50
#